data_AF-A0A177PF06-F1
#
_entry.id   AF-A0A177PF06-F1
#
_cell.length_a   1.000
_cell.length_b   1.000
_cell.length_c   1.000
_cell.angle_alpha   90.00
_cell.angle_beta   90.00
_cell.angle_gamma   90.00
#
_symmetry.space_group_name_H-M   'P 1'
#
loop_
_entity.id
_entity.type
_entity.pdbx_description
1 polymer ?
#
loop_
_entity_poly.entity_id
_entity_poly.type
_entity_poly.pdbx_seq_one_letter_code
_entity_poly.pdbx_strand_id
1 'polypeptide(L)'
;MTLHRAWMLLKSGGRLDLLDPKPDAWTDEDLAIGLSRAYRWGGYSAWDLPLSVAQHSLAVLALREREGKLIPRVSLHELFRDATEALLGGFDPIAPLKPHLGEGFARLDRQLQQAVDRRYRLPPWNDESYTLHNASCRSRCDRITSSE
;
A
#
# COMPACT_ATOMS: atom_id res chain seq x y z
N MET A 1 -4.72 20.84 26.63
CA MET A 1 -5.07 20.29 25.31
C MET A 1 -4.51 18.88 25.26
N THR A 2 -5.36 17.87 25.12
CA THR A 2 -4.99 16.46 25.12
C THR A 2 -4.00 16.18 23.98
N LEU A 3 -2.80 15.73 24.36
CA LEU A 3 -1.78 15.22 23.45
C LEU A 3 -2.31 13.92 22.82
N HIS A 4 -3.08 14.03 21.74
CA HIS A 4 -3.53 12.85 21.01
C HIS A 4 -2.33 12.27 20.24
N ARG A 5 -1.63 11.34 20.90
CA ARG A 5 -0.54 10.58 20.32
C ARG A 5 -1.09 9.70 19.20
N ALA A 6 -0.65 9.97 17.97
CA ALA A 6 -0.99 9.19 16.79
C ALA A 6 0.29 8.89 16.01
N TRP A 7 1.26 8.24 16.66
CA TRP A 7 2.51 7.84 16.04
C TRP A 7 2.75 6.34 16.16
N MET A 8 3.48 5.79 15.19
CA MET A 8 3.92 4.41 15.14
C MET A 8 5.44 4.32 15.32
N LEU A 9 5.91 3.34 16.10
CA LEU A 9 7.33 2.98 16.19
C LEU A 9 7.69 2.02 15.06
N LEU A 10 8.79 2.33 14.38
CA LEU A 10 9.33 1.52 13.30
C LEU A 10 10.47 0.63 13.83
N LYS A 11 10.85 -0.40 13.06
CA LYS A 11 11.93 -1.32 13.45
C LYS A 11 13.27 -0.59 13.55
N SER A 12 13.50 0.40 12.72
CA SER A 12 14.66 1.30 12.79
C SER A 12 14.76 2.11 14.08
N GLY A 13 13.72 2.10 14.93
CA GLY A 13 13.60 2.99 16.09
C GLY A 13 13.01 4.36 15.74
N GLY A 14 12.75 4.63 14.46
CA GLY A 14 12.06 5.84 14.00
C GLY A 14 10.63 5.92 14.49
N ARG A 15 10.08 7.14 14.48
CA ARG A 15 8.67 7.42 14.81
C ARG A 15 8.01 8.06 13.62
N LEU A 16 6.95 7.43 13.12
CA LEU A 16 6.09 7.99 12.10
C LEU A 16 4.90 8.66 12.77
N ASP A 17 4.76 9.98 12.62
CA ASP A 17 3.52 10.70 12.97
C ASP A 17 2.48 10.43 11.87
N LEU A 18 1.34 9.85 12.24
CA LEU A 18 0.28 9.49 11.30
C LEU A 18 -0.60 10.70 10.92
N LEU A 19 -0.56 11.78 11.71
CA LEU A 19 -1.32 13.01 11.43
C LEU A 19 -0.51 14.05 10.66
N ASP A 20 0.83 13.95 10.70
CA ASP A 20 1.75 14.78 9.92
C ASP A 20 2.96 13.95 9.43
N PRO A 21 2.74 12.99 8.50
CA PRO A 21 3.79 12.07 8.07
C PRO A 21 4.88 12.78 7.27
N LYS A 22 6.12 12.69 7.76
CA LYS A 22 7.30 13.22 7.05
C LYS A 22 7.86 12.18 6.08
N PRO A 23 8.21 12.55 4.83
CA PRO A 23 8.77 11.62 3.84
C PRO A 23 10.06 10.89 4.26
N ASP A 24 10.79 11.42 5.24
CA ASP A 24 12.03 10.88 5.78
C ASP A 24 11.83 10.11 7.11
N ALA A 25 10.59 9.95 7.59
CA ALA A 25 10.29 9.34 8.88
C ALA A 25 10.49 7.80 8.92
N TRP A 26 10.66 7.14 7.78
CA TRP A 26 10.90 5.70 7.68
C TRP A 26 12.09 5.37 6.77
N THR A 27 12.66 4.18 6.97
CA THR A 27 13.64 3.57 6.06
C THR A 27 12.95 2.67 5.04
N ASP A 28 13.64 2.34 3.95
CA ASP A 28 13.09 1.40 2.96
C ASP A 28 12.91 0.00 3.56
N GLU A 29 13.75 -0.39 4.54
CA GLU A 29 13.59 -1.63 5.30
C GLU A 29 12.34 -1.60 6.18
N ASP A 30 12.04 -0.48 6.85
CA ASP A 30 10.81 -0.33 7.64
C ASP A 30 9.57 -0.54 6.76
N LEU A 31 9.56 0.09 5.58
CA LEU A 31 8.46 -0.05 4.62
C LEU A 31 8.34 -1.49 4.10
N ALA A 32 9.45 -2.12 3.70
CA ALA A 32 9.45 -3.49 3.22
C ALA A 32 8.94 -4.48 4.29
N ILE A 33 9.30 -4.27 5.56
CA ILE A 33 8.83 -5.09 6.67
C ILE A 33 7.35 -4.89 6.92
N GLY A 34 6.89 -3.63 6.91
CA GLY A 34 5.47 -3.32 7.05
C GLY A 34 4.64 -3.97 5.94
N LEU A 35 5.06 -3.85 4.69
CA LEU A 35 4.38 -4.45 3.53
C LEU A 35 4.38 -5.98 3.60
N SER A 36 5.45 -6.58 4.11
CA SER A 36 5.59 -8.04 4.25
C SER A 36 4.75 -8.61 5.41
N ARG A 37 4.27 -7.75 6.32
CA ARG A 37 3.48 -8.12 7.51
C ARG A 37 2.05 -7.61 7.48
N ALA A 38 1.72 -6.73 6.55
CA ALA A 38 0.36 -6.37 6.19
C ALA A 38 -0.23 -7.48 5.30
N TYR A 39 -1.44 -7.93 5.59
CA TYR A 39 -2.07 -9.02 4.85
C TYR A 39 -3.29 -8.53 4.09
N ARG A 40 -3.37 -8.92 2.82
CA ARG A 40 -4.53 -8.68 1.97
C ARG A 40 -5.75 -9.39 2.55
N TRP A 41 -6.91 -8.75 2.49
CA TRP A 41 -8.18 -9.35 2.92
C TRP A 41 -8.19 -9.80 4.39
N GLY A 42 -7.38 -9.16 5.25
CA GLY A 42 -7.24 -9.59 6.65
C GLY A 42 -6.58 -10.96 6.82
N GLY A 43 -5.96 -11.50 5.78
CA GLY A 43 -5.33 -12.82 5.76
C GLY A 43 -6.20 -13.97 5.25
N TYR A 44 -7.47 -13.72 4.95
CA TYR A 44 -8.32 -14.72 4.30
C TYR A 44 -7.89 -14.92 2.85
N SER A 45 -7.32 -16.08 2.56
CA SER A 45 -6.81 -16.41 1.23
C SER A 45 -6.82 -17.91 0.98
N ALA A 46 -6.76 -18.31 -0.29
CA ALA A 46 -6.77 -19.72 -0.69
C ALA A 46 -5.49 -20.51 -0.38
N TRP A 47 -4.48 -19.89 0.24
CA TRP A 47 -3.16 -20.47 0.50
C TRP A 47 -2.96 -20.78 1.99
N ASP A 48 -2.01 -21.67 2.29
CA ASP A 48 -1.67 -22.06 3.68
C ASP A 48 -1.17 -20.88 4.53
N LEU A 49 -0.61 -19.85 3.88
CA LEU A 49 -0.11 -18.63 4.51
C LEU A 49 -0.80 -17.40 3.92
N PRO A 50 -1.06 -16.36 4.73
CA PRO A 50 -1.64 -15.10 4.24
C PRO A 50 -0.85 -14.47 3.10
N LEU A 51 -1.56 -13.92 2.12
CA LEU A 51 -0.96 -13.07 1.09
C LEU A 51 -0.60 -11.71 1.66
N SER A 52 0.69 -11.40 1.72
CA SER A 52 1.16 -10.08 2.13
C SER A 52 0.91 -9.01 1.07
N VAL A 53 0.84 -7.75 1.50
CA VAL A 53 0.78 -6.59 0.60
C VAL A 53 2.04 -6.53 -0.26
N ALA A 54 3.23 -6.87 0.29
CA ALA A 54 4.47 -6.97 -0.51
C ALA A 54 4.35 -7.96 -1.67
N GLN A 55 3.82 -9.17 -1.41
CA GLN A 55 3.58 -10.16 -2.46
C GLN A 55 2.56 -9.67 -3.49
N HIS A 56 1.50 -9.00 -3.03
CA HIS A 56 0.51 -8.39 -3.91
C HIS A 56 1.14 -7.34 -4.84
N SER A 57 1.88 -6.36 -4.31
CA SER A 57 2.51 -5.31 -5.11
C SER A 57 3.51 -5.85 -6.13
N LEU A 58 4.31 -6.86 -5.75
CA LEU A 58 5.22 -7.55 -6.69
C LEU A 58 4.46 -8.31 -7.78
N ALA A 59 3.34 -8.96 -7.44
CA ALA A 59 2.51 -9.66 -8.41
C ALA A 59 1.86 -8.70 -9.41
N VAL A 60 1.36 -7.56 -8.94
CA VAL A 60 0.81 -6.49 -9.79
C VAL A 60 1.89 -5.95 -10.72
N LEU A 61 3.07 -5.60 -10.20
CA LEU A 61 4.19 -5.15 -11.02
C LEU A 61 4.55 -6.18 -12.11
N ALA A 62 4.68 -7.45 -11.75
CA ALA A 62 5.02 -8.52 -12.70
C ALA A 62 3.93 -8.75 -13.77
N LEU A 63 2.67 -8.40 -13.49
CA LEU A 63 1.60 -8.42 -14.49
C LEU A 63 1.70 -7.22 -15.43
N ARG A 64 1.91 -6.03 -14.88
CA ARG A 64 2.06 -4.79 -15.64
C ARG A 64 3.25 -4.85 -16.60
N GLU A 65 4.37 -5.44 -16.17
CA GLU A 65 5.55 -5.65 -17.02
C GLU A 65 5.31 -6.65 -18.17
N ARG A 66 4.31 -7.54 -18.07
CA ARG A 66 3.92 -8.46 -19.17
C ARG A 66 3.05 -7.77 -20.20
N GLU A 67 2.27 -6.77 -19.80
CA GLU A 67 1.41 -5.99 -20.69
C GLU A 67 2.22 -4.98 -21.53
N GLY A 68 3.40 -4.59 -21.04
CA GLY A 68 4.33 -3.74 -21.78
C GLY A 68 5.53 -3.33 -20.96
N LYS A 69 6.57 -2.83 -21.64
CA LYS A 69 7.77 -2.33 -20.96
C LYS A 69 7.44 -1.08 -20.16
N LEU A 70 7.57 -1.16 -18.83
CA LEU A 70 7.46 -0.01 -17.95
C LEU A 70 8.79 0.73 -17.85
N ILE A 71 8.71 2.06 -17.73
CA ILE A 71 9.87 2.84 -17.30
C ILE A 71 10.06 2.69 -15.78
N PRO A 72 11.28 2.80 -15.23
CA PRO A 72 11.55 2.52 -13.82
C PRO A 72 10.65 3.27 -12.83
N ARG A 73 10.29 4.52 -13.13
CA ARG A 73 9.39 5.31 -12.26
C ARG A 73 7.97 4.78 -12.22
N VAL A 74 7.48 4.22 -13.33
CA VAL A 74 6.15 3.59 -13.37
C VAL A 74 6.19 2.28 -12.59
N SER A 75 7.26 1.47 -12.75
CA SER A 75 7.45 0.27 -11.93
C SER A 75 7.46 0.57 -10.42
N LEU A 76 8.14 1.64 -9.99
CA LEU A 76 8.12 2.09 -8.59
C LEU A 76 6.72 2.54 -8.14
N HIS A 77 5.96 3.17 -9.04
CA HIS A 77 4.61 3.62 -8.72
C HIS A 77 3.66 2.44 -8.48
N GLU A 78 3.76 1.39 -9.31
CA GLU A 78 3.04 0.14 -9.11
C GLU A 78 3.44 -0.53 -7.79
N LEU A 79 4.74 -0.54 -7.48
CA LEU A 79 5.27 -1.18 -6.26
C LEU A 79 4.83 -0.48 -4.96
N PHE A 80 4.72 0.85 -4.97
CA PHE A 80 4.41 1.64 -3.77
C PHE A 80 2.95 2.10 -3.68
N ARG A 81 2.06 1.57 -4.54
CA ARG A 81 0.63 1.93 -4.51
C ARG A 81 0.01 1.73 -3.13
N ASP A 82 0.33 0.61 -2.50
CA ASP A 82 -0.26 0.17 -1.23
C ASP A 82 0.70 0.42 -0.05
N ALA A 83 1.69 1.30 -0.23
CA ALA A 83 2.64 1.65 0.81
C ALA A 83 1.95 2.20 2.08
N THR A 84 0.80 2.85 1.94
CA THR A 84 0.06 3.37 3.09
C THR A 84 -0.48 2.26 3.99
N GLU A 85 -0.78 1.07 3.46
CA GLU A 85 -1.27 -0.07 4.25
C GLU A 85 -0.22 -0.50 5.29
N ALA A 86 1.06 -0.47 4.90
CA ALA A 86 2.19 -0.69 5.81
C ALA A 86 2.37 0.46 6.82
N LEU A 87 2.30 1.70 6.36
CA LEU A 87 2.53 2.90 7.18
C LEU A 87 1.36 3.20 8.14
N LEU A 88 0.19 2.59 7.92
CA LEU A 88 -0.97 2.57 8.82
C LEU A 88 -0.91 1.46 9.88
N GLY A 89 0.24 0.78 10.02
CA GLY A 89 0.39 -0.32 10.97
C GLY A 89 -0.18 -1.65 10.46
N GLY A 90 -0.16 -1.87 9.15
CA GLY A 90 -0.64 -3.09 8.51
C GLY A 90 -2.15 -3.11 8.27
N PHE A 91 -2.80 -1.94 8.29
CA PHE A 91 -4.23 -1.82 8.02
C PHE A 91 -4.48 -1.74 6.50
N ASP A 92 -4.93 -2.85 5.92
CA ASP A 92 -5.48 -2.95 4.56
C ASP A 92 -7.02 -3.01 4.63
N PRO A 93 -7.72 -1.87 4.57
CA PRO A 93 -9.17 -1.89 4.48
C PRO A 93 -9.60 -2.37 3.10
N ILE A 94 -10.41 -3.42 3.07
CA ILE A 94 -11.01 -3.93 1.84
C ILE A 94 -11.75 -2.81 1.09
N ALA A 95 -11.66 -2.83 -0.24
CA ALA A 95 -12.21 -1.75 -1.08
C ALA A 95 -13.69 -1.41 -0.79
N PRO A 96 -14.59 -2.38 -0.54
CA PRO A 96 -15.98 -2.08 -0.18
C PRO A 96 -16.15 -1.33 1.15
N LEU A 97 -15.19 -1.47 2.09
CA LEU A 97 -15.23 -0.79 3.39
C LEU A 97 -14.74 0.65 3.29
N LYS A 98 -13.81 0.97 2.37
CA LYS A 98 -13.15 2.29 2.27
C LYS A 98 -14.14 3.48 2.29
N PRO A 99 -15.27 3.46 1.54
CA PRO A 99 -16.25 4.56 1.57
C PRO A 99 -16.92 4.80 2.94
N HIS A 100 -16.93 3.79 3.81
CA HIS A 100 -17.59 3.84 5.12
C HIS A 100 -16.67 4.27 6.28
N LEU A 101 -15.36 4.40 6.04
CA LEU A 101 -14.38 4.80 7.07
C LEU A 101 -14.39 6.31 7.39
N GLY A 102 -15.15 7.09 6.62
CA GLY A 102 -15.35 8.52 6.85
C GLY A 102 -14.18 9.41 6.38
N GLU A 103 -14.41 10.71 6.44
CA GLU A 103 -13.49 11.72 5.90
C GLU A 103 -12.15 11.77 6.63
N GLY A 104 -12.16 11.53 7.95
CA GLY A 104 -10.94 11.52 8.76
C GLY A 104 -9.92 10.49 8.28
N PHE A 105 -10.37 9.27 8.00
CA PHE A 105 -9.52 8.22 7.43
C PHE A 105 -9.06 8.58 6.01
N ALA A 106 -9.98 9.03 5.16
CA ALA A 106 -9.65 9.40 3.78
C ALA A 106 -8.60 10.53 3.72
N ARG A 107 -8.63 11.49 4.66
CA ARG A 107 -7.61 12.53 4.77
C ARG A 107 -6.27 11.95 5.21
N LEU A 108 -6.27 11.07 6.20
CA LEU A 108 -5.06 10.45 6.74
C LEU A 108 -4.35 9.59 5.67
N ASP A 109 -5.09 8.73 4.97
CA ASP A 109 -4.57 7.90 3.88
C ASP A 109 -3.98 8.77 2.75
N ARG A 110 -4.66 9.85 2.35
CA ARG A 110 -4.13 10.81 1.36
C ARG A 110 -2.83 11.49 1.82
N GLN A 111 -2.73 11.90 3.08
CA GLN A 111 -1.52 12.55 3.61
C GLN A 111 -0.33 11.59 3.63
N LEU A 112 -0.55 10.33 4.02
CA LEU A 112 0.47 9.29 3.96
C LEU A 112 0.90 9.00 2.52
N GLN A 113 -0.05 8.86 1.58
CA GLN A 113 0.27 8.64 0.18
C GLN A 113 1.12 9.80 -0.38
N GLN A 114 0.76 11.05 -0.06
CA GLN A 114 1.56 12.22 -0.46
C GLN A 114 2.99 12.18 0.10
N ALA A 115 3.19 11.68 1.34
CA ALA A 115 4.52 11.53 1.91
C ALA A 115 5.34 10.46 1.16
N VAL A 116 4.70 9.33 0.79
CA VAL A 116 5.31 8.28 -0.06
C VAL A 116 5.68 8.83 -1.42
N ASP A 117 4.76 9.51 -2.10
CA ASP A 117 4.97 10.09 -3.42
C ASP A 117 6.13 11.07 -3.42
N ARG A 118 6.23 11.91 -2.38
CA ARG A 118 7.34 12.86 -2.19
C ARG A 118 8.67 12.16 -1.94
N ARG A 119 8.70 11.15 -1.05
CA ARG A 119 9.92 10.41 -0.73
C ARG A 119 10.54 9.79 -1.97
N TYR A 120 9.72 9.10 -2.77
CA TYR A 120 10.17 8.32 -3.92
C TYR A 120 10.05 9.07 -5.25
N ARG A 121 9.60 10.33 -5.23
CA ARG A 121 9.39 11.20 -6.41
C ARG A 121 8.51 10.51 -7.45
N LEU A 122 7.40 9.92 -6.99
CA LEU A 122 6.47 9.19 -7.84
C LEU A 122 5.71 10.16 -8.76
N PRO A 123 5.45 9.79 -10.03
CA PRO A 123 4.60 10.57 -10.90
C PRO A 123 3.14 10.51 -10.41
N PRO A 124 2.30 11.52 -10.67
CA PRO A 124 0.88 11.41 -10.41
C PRO A 124 0.24 10.33 -11.29
N TRP A 125 -0.84 9.73 -10.82
CA TRP A 125 -1.69 8.86 -11.64
C TRP A 125 -2.37 9.69 -12.75
N ASN A 126 -2.45 9.10 -13.93
CA ASN A 126 -3.41 9.50 -14.96
C ASN A 126 -4.48 8.42 -15.11
N ASP A 127 -5.59 8.73 -15.78
CA ASP A 127 -6.74 7.83 -15.87
C ASP A 127 -6.38 6.47 -16.50
N GLU A 128 -5.50 6.47 -17.50
CA GLU A 128 -5.03 5.26 -18.18
C GLU A 128 -4.22 4.36 -17.23
N SER A 129 -3.16 4.90 -16.62
CA SER A 129 -2.30 4.19 -15.68
C SER A 129 -3.09 3.66 -14.48
N TYR A 130 -4.03 4.45 -13.96
CA TYR A 130 -4.90 4.04 -12.87
C TYR A 130 -5.84 2.89 -13.28
N THR A 131 -6.40 2.95 -14.48
CA THR A 131 -7.27 1.89 -15.02
C THR A 131 -6.50 0.59 -15.18
N LEU A 132 -5.32 0.66 -15.78
CA LEU A 132 -4.47 -0.49 -16.01
C LEU A 132 -4.00 -1.14 -14.70
N HIS A 133 -3.53 -0.33 -13.73
CA HIS A 133 -3.18 -0.80 -12.39
C HIS A 133 -4.34 -1.59 -11.77
N ASN A 134 -5.54 -1.01 -11.75
CA ASN A 134 -6.72 -1.64 -11.16
C ASN A 134 -7.14 -2.93 -11.88
N ALA A 135 -6.93 -3.01 -13.20
CA ALA A 135 -7.17 -4.24 -13.96
C ALA A 135 -6.22 -5.36 -13.51
N SER A 136 -4.93 -5.05 -13.38
CA SER A 136 -3.93 -6.02 -12.88
C SER A 136 -4.22 -6.48 -11.45
N CYS A 137 -4.61 -5.56 -10.54
CA CYS A 137 -5.01 -5.91 -9.17
C CYS A 137 -6.15 -6.94 -9.13
N ARG A 138 -7.20 -6.74 -9.93
CA ARG A 138 -8.37 -7.64 -10.00
C ARG A 138 -8.09 -8.96 -10.72
N SER A 139 -7.19 -8.97 -11.69
CA SER A 139 -6.98 -10.12 -12.58
C SER A 139 -6.46 -11.40 -11.90
N ARG A 140 -5.91 -11.31 -10.68
CA ARG A 140 -5.24 -12.45 -10.03
C ARG A 140 -5.30 -12.51 -8.50
N CYS A 141 -5.63 -11.42 -7.81
CA CYS A 141 -5.52 -11.34 -6.34
C CYS A 141 -6.83 -11.69 -5.59
N ASP A 142 -7.89 -12.03 -6.31
CA ASP A 142 -9.20 -12.36 -5.75
C ASP A 142 -9.43 -13.87 -5.54
N ARG A 143 -8.36 -14.69 -5.54
CA ARG A 143 -8.44 -16.10 -5.05
C ARG A 143 -8.50 -16.14 -3.52
N ILE A 144 -9.54 -15.53 -2.95
CA ILE A 144 -9.92 -15.67 -1.54
C ILE A 144 -10.43 -17.09 -1.30
N THR A 145 -11.00 -17.72 -2.32
CA THR A 145 -11.46 -19.11 -2.30
C THR A 145 -10.65 -19.94 -3.29
N SER A 146 -10.15 -21.09 -2.85
CA SER A 146 -9.70 -22.17 -3.72
C SER A 146 -10.92 -22.73 -4.45
N SER A 147 -11.26 -22.18 -5.62
CA SER A 147 -12.12 -22.90 -6.55
C SER A 147 -11.29 -23.97 -7.23
N GLU A 148 -11.67 -25.23 -7.01
CA GLU A 148 -11.51 -26.29 -8.02
C GLU A 148 -12.02 -25.82 -9.39
#